data_AF-A0A7C3XGZ7-F1
#
_entry.id   AF-A0A7C3XGZ7-F1
#
_cell.length_a   1.000
_cell.length_b   1.000
_cell.length_c   1.000
_cell.angle_alpha   90.00
_cell.angle_beta   90.00
_cell.angle_gamma   90.00
#
_symmetry.space_group_name_H-M   'P 1'
#
loop_
_entity.id
_entity.type
_entity.pdbx_description
1 polymer ?
#
loop_
_entity_poly.entity_id
_entity_poly.type
_entity_poly.pdbx_seq_one_letter_code
_entity_poly.pdbx_strand_id
1 'polypeptide(L)'
;TGSSEEYSSPIPEPFTFVPPSERTIALADGSITSTFLELFGKPPRDTGTMDERNNAPTAAQRLHLLNSSHVQNKIRQSTVLREILRWSGTSRQAVSSLYLTILSRLPTDSELAAAVEYIGTNRPDMEKGLDIAWALINTAEFQYQH
;
A
#
# COMPACT_ATOMS: atom_id res chain seq x y z
N THR A 1 -34.13 18.06 45.32
CA THR A 1 -33.30 16.84 45.13
C THR A 1 -33.65 16.23 43.80
N GLY A 2 -32.66 15.87 42.99
CA GLY A 2 -32.86 15.06 41.78
C GLY A 2 -32.13 15.60 40.55
N SER A 3 -30.85 15.27 40.40
CA SER A 3 -30.15 15.32 39.12
C SER A 3 -29.54 13.95 38.86
N SER A 4 -30.08 13.24 37.87
CA SER A 4 -29.38 12.16 37.19
C SER A 4 -29.71 12.31 35.71
N GLU A 5 -28.74 12.71 34.91
CA GLU A 5 -28.83 12.51 33.47
C GLU A 5 -27.91 11.34 33.12
N GLU A 6 -28.53 10.23 32.77
CA GLU A 6 -27.89 9.10 32.12
C GLU A 6 -27.85 9.40 30.62
N TYR A 7 -26.65 9.49 30.05
CA TYR A 7 -26.47 9.57 28.62
C TYR A 7 -26.24 8.16 28.07
N SER A 8 -27.19 7.66 27.28
CA SER A 8 -27.06 6.42 26.51
C SER A 8 -27.12 6.76 25.02
N SER A 9 -26.10 6.35 24.26
CA SER A 9 -26.15 6.39 22.80
C SER A 9 -26.89 5.14 22.30
N PRO A 10 -28.01 5.30 21.57
CA PRO A 10 -28.85 4.20 21.12
C PRO A 10 -28.37 3.60 19.79
N ILE A 11 -27.07 3.60 19.50
CA ILE A 11 -26.55 2.97 18.27
C ILE A 11 -26.05 1.56 18.62
N PRO A 12 -26.87 0.51 18.51
CA PRO A 12 -26.36 -0.85 18.39
C PRO A 12 -25.91 -1.08 16.94
N GLU A 13 -24.70 -1.65 16.80
CA GLU A 13 -24.28 -2.50 15.67
C GLU A 13 -23.88 -1.83 14.32
N PRO A 14 -23.05 -2.50 13.48
CA PRO A 14 -22.18 -3.66 13.72
C PRO A 14 -20.68 -3.26 13.70
N PHE A 15 -19.80 -4.04 14.33
CA PHE A 15 -18.44 -4.13 13.78
C PHE A 15 -18.61 -4.82 12.45
N THR A 16 -18.59 -4.07 11.34
CA THR A 16 -18.57 -4.68 10.01
C THR A 16 -17.29 -5.51 9.92
N PHE A 17 -17.40 -6.80 10.24
CA PHE A 17 -16.31 -7.76 10.13
C PHE A 17 -16.19 -8.10 8.66
N VAL A 18 -15.37 -7.31 7.98
CA VAL A 18 -14.99 -7.56 6.60
C VAL A 18 -14.01 -8.72 6.64
N PRO A 19 -14.34 -9.90 6.09
CA PRO A 19 -13.39 -10.99 6.03
C PRO A 19 -12.11 -10.51 5.33
N PRO A 20 -10.91 -10.92 5.79
CA PRO A 20 -9.63 -10.42 5.26
C PRO A 20 -9.41 -10.72 3.77
N SER A 21 -10.21 -11.62 3.19
CA SER A 21 -10.21 -11.93 1.75
C SER A 21 -11.02 -10.94 0.91
N GLU A 22 -11.82 -10.07 1.51
CA GLU A 22 -12.68 -9.15 0.79
C GLU A 22 -11.90 -7.90 0.36
N ARG A 23 -12.05 -7.52 -0.91
CA ARG A 23 -11.34 -6.35 -1.44
C ARG A 23 -11.92 -5.10 -0.79
N THR A 24 -11.05 -4.17 -0.39
CA THR A 24 -11.45 -2.90 0.22
C THR A 24 -12.40 -2.06 -0.64
N ILE A 25 -12.43 -2.25 -1.96
CA ILE A 25 -13.40 -1.62 -2.88
C ILE A 25 -14.81 -2.23 -2.84
N ALA A 26 -14.97 -3.40 -2.24
CA ALA A 26 -16.24 -4.12 -2.11
C ALA A 26 -16.96 -3.83 -0.79
N LEU A 27 -16.42 -2.90 0.02
CA LEU A 27 -17.06 -2.45 1.25
C LEU A 27 -18.39 -1.77 0.92
N ALA A 28 -19.50 -2.46 1.23
CA ALA A 28 -20.84 -1.90 1.13
C ALA A 28 -21.07 -0.73 2.12
N ASP A 29 -20.27 -0.70 3.19
CA ASP A 29 -20.39 0.25 4.29
C ASP A 29 -19.34 1.37 4.21
N GLY A 30 -19.82 2.59 3.95
CA GLY A 30 -19.00 3.79 3.90
C GLY A 30 -18.59 4.35 5.26
N SER A 31 -19.06 3.77 6.38
CA SER A 31 -18.65 4.18 7.74
C SER A 31 -17.30 3.60 8.17
N ILE A 32 -16.78 2.61 7.45
CA ILE A 32 -15.46 2.03 7.70
C ILE A 32 -14.39 3.06 7.32
N THR A 33 -13.71 3.57 8.34
CA THR A 33 -12.58 4.49 8.23
C THR A 33 -11.31 3.69 7.99
N SER A 34 -10.64 4.02 6.89
CA SER A 34 -9.28 3.53 6.61
C SER A 34 -8.46 4.77 6.37
N THR A 35 -7.47 5.00 7.23
CA THR A 35 -6.56 6.15 7.11
C THR A 35 -5.92 6.22 5.71
N PHE A 36 -5.69 5.07 5.08
CA PHE A 36 -5.25 5.00 3.68
C PHE A 36 -6.32 5.51 2.69
N LEU A 37 -7.57 5.06 2.80
CA LEU A 37 -8.63 5.53 1.89
C LEU A 37 -8.94 7.02 2.08
N GLU A 38 -8.90 7.54 3.31
CA GLU A 38 -9.07 8.96 3.61
C GLU A 38 -7.94 9.79 3.01
N LEU A 39 -6.68 9.32 3.12
CA LEU A 39 -5.52 9.98 2.53
C LEU A 39 -5.49 9.88 1.00
N PHE A 40 -6.01 8.80 0.40
CA PHE A 40 -5.98 8.55 -1.06
C PHE A 40 -7.35 8.76 -1.74
N GLY A 41 -8.18 9.64 -1.19
CA GLY A 41 -9.29 10.23 -1.96
C GLY A 41 -10.67 9.60 -1.79
N LYS A 42 -10.98 9.01 -0.62
CA LYS A 42 -12.39 8.80 -0.22
C LYS A 42 -12.99 10.17 0.14
N PRO A 43 -13.88 10.75 -0.69
CA PRO A 43 -14.50 12.02 -0.34
C PRO A 43 -15.41 11.84 0.89
N PRO A 44 -15.46 12.82 1.80
CA PRO A 44 -16.49 12.85 2.84
C PRO A 44 -17.88 12.89 2.19
N ARG A 45 -18.89 12.26 2.82
CA ARG A 45 -20.26 12.18 2.25
C ARG A 45 -21.05 13.50 2.37
N ASP A 46 -20.48 14.51 3.01
CA ASP A 46 -21.17 15.76 3.32
C ASP A 46 -21.23 16.74 2.14
N THR A 47 -20.35 16.60 1.14
CA THR A 47 -20.26 17.55 0.01
C THR A 47 -19.85 16.86 -1.30
N GLY A 48 -20.60 17.12 -2.37
CA GLY A 48 -20.47 16.45 -3.68
C GLY A 48 -19.61 17.20 -4.70
N THR A 49 -18.67 18.04 -4.25
CA THR A 49 -17.94 18.99 -5.10
C THR A 49 -16.62 18.39 -5.63
N MET A 50 -16.33 18.56 -6.93
CA MET A 50 -15.10 18.02 -7.56
C MET A 50 -13.80 18.58 -6.97
N ASP A 51 -13.82 19.78 -6.40
CA ASP A 51 -12.64 20.48 -5.84
C ASP A 51 -12.12 19.89 -4.52
N GLU A 52 -12.89 19.03 -3.84
CA GLU A 52 -12.43 18.35 -2.62
C GLU A 52 -11.55 17.13 -2.92
N ARG A 53 -11.50 16.71 -4.19
CA ARG A 53 -10.64 15.60 -4.66
C ARG A 53 -9.24 16.12 -4.96
N ASN A 54 -8.46 16.33 -3.90
CA ASN A 54 -7.06 16.66 -4.06
C ASN A 54 -6.24 15.42 -4.42
N ASN A 55 -6.12 15.16 -5.73
CA ASN A 55 -5.27 14.11 -6.29
C ASN A 55 -3.78 14.51 -6.35
N ALA A 56 -3.41 15.70 -5.87
CA ALA A 56 -2.01 16.11 -5.85
C ALA A 56 -1.29 15.35 -4.72
N PRO A 57 -0.29 14.51 -5.03
CA PRO A 57 0.50 13.81 -4.02
C PRO A 57 1.18 14.82 -3.08
N THR A 58 0.79 14.79 -1.81
CA THR A 58 1.29 15.69 -0.76
C THR A 58 2.45 15.06 0.01
N ALA A 59 3.33 15.90 0.57
CA ALA A 59 4.43 15.43 1.41
C ALA A 59 3.96 14.60 2.61
N ALA A 60 2.76 14.87 3.14
CA ALA A 60 2.14 14.09 4.21
C ALA A 60 1.73 12.69 3.76
N GLN A 61 1.17 12.53 2.55
CA GLN A 61 0.88 11.21 1.96
C GLN A 61 2.17 10.40 1.71
N ARG A 62 3.26 11.06 1.28
CA ARG A 62 4.58 10.41 1.12
C ARG A 62 5.17 9.95 2.45
N LEU A 63 5.11 10.79 3.48
CA LEU A 63 5.53 10.43 4.85
C LEU A 63 4.68 9.30 5.42
N HIS A 64 3.38 9.27 5.12
CA HIS A 64 2.52 8.17 5.52
C HIS A 64 2.93 6.87 4.80
N LEU A 65 3.15 6.89 3.48
CA LEU A 65 3.65 5.71 2.75
C LEU A 65 4.98 5.20 3.32
N LEU A 66 5.94 6.09 3.57
CA LEU A 66 7.26 5.76 4.15
C LEU A 66 7.17 5.16 5.56
N ASN A 67 6.15 5.52 6.33
CA ASN A 67 5.96 5.05 7.71
C ASN A 67 4.81 4.05 7.87
N SER A 68 4.15 3.63 6.79
CA SER A 68 2.95 2.80 6.88
C SER A 68 3.33 1.34 7.07
N SER A 69 3.33 0.89 8.32
CA SER A 69 3.41 -0.54 8.67
C SER A 69 2.36 -1.38 7.95
N HIS A 70 1.21 -0.79 7.60
CA HIS A 70 0.15 -1.44 6.84
C HIS A 70 0.57 -1.79 5.40
N VAL A 71 1.16 -0.83 4.67
CA VAL A 71 1.66 -1.08 3.31
C VAL A 71 2.82 -2.08 3.37
N GLN A 72 3.66 -1.99 4.39
CA GLN A 72 4.82 -2.87 4.54
C GLN A 72 4.37 -4.32 4.79
N ASN A 73 3.35 -4.50 5.63
CA ASN A 73 2.74 -5.79 5.89
C ASN A 73 2.10 -6.37 4.64
N LYS A 74 1.39 -5.55 3.84
CA LYS A 74 0.81 -6.01 2.55
C LYS A 74 1.87 -6.49 1.58
N ILE A 75 3.00 -5.78 1.47
CA ILE A 75 4.12 -6.20 0.62
C ILE A 75 4.71 -7.52 1.11
N ARG A 76 4.97 -7.64 2.42
CA ARG A 76 5.52 -8.86 3.04
C ARG A 76 4.61 -10.08 2.88
N GLN A 77 3.30 -9.87 2.92
CA GLN A 77 2.28 -10.91 2.78
C GLN A 77 1.85 -11.17 1.33
N SER A 78 2.33 -10.37 0.37
CA SER A 78 1.91 -10.49 -1.04
C SER A 78 2.35 -11.82 -1.64
N THR A 79 1.38 -12.66 -2.00
CA THR A 79 1.64 -13.94 -2.69
C THR A 79 2.37 -13.71 -4.01
N VAL A 80 1.95 -12.70 -4.78
CA VAL A 80 2.53 -12.39 -6.10
C VAL A 80 4.02 -12.03 -5.99
N LEU A 81 4.39 -11.13 -5.09
CA LEU A 81 5.79 -10.71 -4.93
C LEU A 81 6.66 -11.87 -4.44
N ARG A 82 6.12 -12.70 -3.53
CA ARG A 82 6.82 -13.88 -3.01
C ARG A 82 6.99 -14.95 -4.09
N GLU A 83 6.03 -15.12 -4.98
CA GLU A 83 6.14 -16.02 -6.13
C GLU A 83 7.19 -15.51 -7.12
N ILE A 84 7.17 -14.23 -7.49
CA ILE A 84 8.20 -13.64 -8.35
C ILE A 84 9.60 -13.93 -7.80
N LEU A 85 9.82 -13.70 -6.50
CA LEU A 85 11.11 -13.95 -5.86
C LEU A 85 11.47 -15.44 -5.75
N ARG A 86 10.50 -16.32 -5.51
CA ARG A 86 10.73 -17.78 -5.39
C ARG A 86 11.10 -18.44 -6.72
N TRP A 87 10.43 -18.03 -7.78
CA TRP A 87 10.54 -18.65 -9.11
C TRP A 87 11.63 -18.03 -9.97
N SER A 88 12.16 -16.86 -9.57
CA SER A 88 13.32 -16.25 -10.22
C SER A 88 14.58 -17.06 -9.93
N GLY A 89 15.26 -17.52 -11.00
CA GLY A 89 16.48 -18.31 -10.88
C GLY A 89 17.71 -17.48 -10.46
N THR A 90 17.69 -16.17 -10.71
CA THR A 90 18.78 -15.23 -10.38
C THR A 90 18.24 -13.92 -9.82
N SER A 91 19.03 -13.23 -9.02
CA SER A 91 18.71 -11.88 -8.53
C SER A 91 18.40 -10.90 -9.66
N ARG A 92 19.10 -11.01 -10.79
CA ARG A 92 18.85 -10.17 -11.98
C ARG A 92 17.43 -10.36 -12.53
N GLN A 93 16.98 -11.61 -12.65
CA GLN A 93 15.62 -11.93 -13.09
C GLN A 93 14.56 -11.47 -12.09
N ALA A 94 14.84 -11.66 -10.80
CA ALA A 94 13.96 -11.21 -9.72
C ALA A 94 13.74 -9.70 -9.76
N VAL A 95 14.83 -8.92 -9.82
CA VAL A 95 14.78 -7.46 -9.89
C VAL A 95 14.02 -7.02 -11.14
N SER A 96 14.33 -7.58 -12.31
CA SER A 96 13.65 -7.20 -13.56
C SER A 96 12.15 -7.46 -13.49
N SER A 97 11.74 -8.58 -12.89
CA SER A 97 10.33 -8.93 -12.71
C SER A 97 9.63 -8.00 -11.72
N LEU A 98 10.30 -7.60 -10.63
CA LEU A 98 9.76 -6.63 -9.68
C LEU A 98 9.54 -5.26 -10.33
N TYR A 99 10.51 -4.77 -11.11
CA TYR A 99 10.38 -3.51 -11.84
C TYR A 99 9.23 -3.55 -12.85
N LEU A 100 9.10 -4.64 -13.63
CA LEU A 100 7.97 -4.80 -14.54
C LEU A 100 6.63 -4.88 -13.82
N THR A 101 6.58 -5.51 -12.64
CA THR A 101 5.33 -5.67 -11.89
C THR A 101 4.89 -4.36 -11.21
N ILE A 102 5.84 -3.54 -10.75
CA ILE A 102 5.55 -2.36 -9.93
C ILE A 102 5.55 -1.07 -10.76
N LEU A 103 6.50 -0.92 -11.69
CA LEU A 103 6.69 0.29 -12.49
C LEU A 103 6.33 0.10 -13.98
N SER A 104 5.93 -1.11 -14.39
CA SER A 104 5.59 -1.43 -15.78
C SER A 104 6.71 -1.15 -16.80
N ARG A 105 7.97 -1.14 -16.36
CA ARG A 105 9.17 -0.99 -17.20
C ARG A 105 10.30 -1.89 -16.75
N LEU A 106 11.31 -2.05 -17.61
CA LEU A 106 12.56 -2.68 -17.22
C LEU A 106 13.44 -1.72 -16.39
N PRO A 107 14.27 -2.24 -15.48
CA PRO A 107 15.28 -1.44 -14.78
C PRO A 107 16.34 -0.96 -15.77
N THR A 108 16.90 0.22 -15.52
CA THR A 108 18.13 0.67 -16.19
C THR A 108 19.33 -0.14 -15.71
N ASP A 109 20.44 -0.12 -16.45
CA ASP A 109 21.65 -0.88 -16.07
C ASP A 109 22.19 -0.48 -14.69
N SER A 110 22.12 0.81 -14.33
CA SER A 110 22.53 1.31 -13.02
C SER A 110 21.62 0.84 -11.90
N GLU A 111 20.30 0.88 -12.10
CA GLU A 111 19.32 0.39 -11.13
C GLU A 111 19.47 -1.11 -10.91
N LEU A 112 19.66 -1.86 -11.99
CA LEU A 112 19.84 -3.30 -11.95
C LEU A 112 21.13 -3.68 -11.21
N ALA A 113 22.22 -2.97 -11.47
CA ALA A 113 23.49 -3.20 -10.78
C ALA A 113 23.35 -2.97 -9.27
N ALA A 114 22.81 -1.83 -8.86
CA ALA A 114 22.62 -1.50 -7.44
C ALA A 114 21.67 -2.47 -6.72
N ALA A 115 20.58 -2.87 -7.37
CA ALA A 115 19.60 -3.81 -6.83
C ALA A 115 20.17 -5.22 -6.66
N VAL A 116 20.96 -5.69 -7.65
CA VAL A 116 21.62 -7.00 -7.58
C VAL A 116 22.75 -7.00 -6.55
N GLU A 117 23.48 -5.90 -6.42
CA GLU A 117 24.47 -5.73 -5.35
C GLU A 117 23.83 -5.83 -3.96
N TYR A 118 22.68 -5.17 -3.76
CA TYR A 118 21.95 -5.21 -2.50
C TYR A 118 21.41 -6.61 -2.14
N ILE A 119 20.66 -7.24 -3.06
CA ILE A 119 20.13 -8.60 -2.88
C ILE A 119 21.27 -9.62 -2.71
N GLY A 120 22.37 -9.43 -3.45
CA GLY A 120 23.44 -10.40 -3.64
C GLY A 120 23.34 -11.10 -5.00
N THR A 121 24.46 -11.64 -5.48
CA THR A 121 24.58 -12.20 -6.84
C THR A 121 24.01 -13.61 -7.01
N ASN A 122 23.67 -14.31 -5.93
CA ASN A 122 23.19 -15.69 -5.95
C ASN A 122 21.65 -15.76 -6.08
N ARG A 123 21.04 -16.77 -5.45
CA ARG A 123 19.58 -16.89 -5.37
C ARG A 123 19.02 -15.63 -4.68
N PRO A 124 17.92 -15.04 -5.18
CA PRO A 124 17.34 -13.85 -4.57
C PRO A 124 16.94 -14.15 -3.12
N ASP A 125 17.47 -13.35 -2.20
CA ASP A 125 17.01 -13.33 -0.82
C ASP A 125 15.59 -12.74 -0.76
N MET A 126 14.68 -13.44 -0.07
CA MET A 126 13.27 -13.06 -0.02
C MET A 126 13.07 -11.72 0.68
N GLU A 127 13.73 -11.50 1.82
CA GLU A 127 13.56 -10.30 2.63
C GLU A 127 14.10 -9.08 1.89
N LYS A 128 15.29 -9.20 1.31
CA LYS A 128 15.88 -8.13 0.51
C LYS A 128 15.10 -7.85 -0.77
N GLY A 129 14.51 -8.87 -1.40
CA GLY A 129 13.64 -8.69 -2.56
C GLY A 129 12.35 -7.95 -2.24
N LEU A 130 11.74 -8.24 -1.09
CA LEU A 130 10.57 -7.50 -0.60
C LEU A 130 10.91 -6.06 -0.21
N ASP A 131 12.13 -5.82 0.27
CA ASP A 131 12.63 -4.48 0.57
C ASP A 131 12.87 -3.65 -0.71
N ILE A 132 13.33 -4.28 -1.80
CA ILE A 132 13.36 -3.61 -3.12
C ILE A 132 11.94 -3.26 -3.56
N ALA A 133 10.97 -4.17 -3.41
CA ALA A 133 9.58 -3.85 -3.74
C ALA A 133 9.04 -2.67 -2.91
N TRP A 134 9.39 -2.60 -1.63
CA TRP A 134 9.10 -1.45 -0.76
C TRP A 134 9.73 -0.16 -1.29
N ALA A 135 11.01 -0.19 -1.66
CA ALA A 135 11.71 0.96 -2.22
C ALA A 135 11.05 1.46 -3.51
N LEU A 136 10.70 0.55 -4.43
CA LEU A 136 10.07 0.88 -5.71
C LEU A 136 8.71 1.59 -5.54
N ILE A 137 7.87 1.10 -4.63
CA ILE A 137 6.57 1.72 -4.32
C ILE A 137 6.72 3.12 -3.70
N ASN A 138 7.85 3.38 -3.04
CA ASN A 138 8.15 4.68 -2.45
C ASN A 138 8.91 5.62 -3.40
N THR A 139 9.21 5.22 -4.63
CA THR A 139 9.84 6.10 -5.61
C THR A 139 8.91 7.21 -6.07
N ALA A 140 9.49 8.35 -6.46
CA ALA A 140 8.73 9.41 -7.11
C ALA A 140 8.12 8.93 -8.44
N GLU A 141 8.77 8.01 -9.15
CA GLU A 141 8.20 7.45 -10.37
C GLU A 141 6.86 6.76 -10.11
N PHE A 142 6.79 5.86 -9.12
CA PHE A 142 5.54 5.20 -8.74
C PHE A 142 4.45 6.19 -8.29
N GLN A 143 4.85 7.27 -7.63
CA GLN A 143 3.92 8.26 -7.08
C GLN A 143 3.42 9.31 -8.09
N TYR A 144 4.16 9.57 -9.17
CA TYR A 144 3.91 10.69 -10.09
C TYR A 144 3.74 10.30 -11.56
N GLN A 145 4.13 9.08 -11.96
CA GLN A 145 4.12 8.63 -13.36
C GLN A 145 3.09 7.51 -13.60
N HIS A 146 2.03 7.42 -12.78
CA HIS A 146 0.92 6.48 -12.95
C HIS A 146 -0.42 7.21 -12.90
#